data_AF-A0A842XT99-F1
#
_entry.id   AF-A0A842XT99-F1
#
_cell.length_a   1.000
_cell.length_b   1.000
_cell.length_c   1.000
_cell.angle_alpha   90.00
_cell.angle_beta   90.00
_cell.angle_gamma   90.00
#
_symmetry.space_group_name_H-M   'P 1'
#
loop_
_entity.id
_entity.type
_entity.pdbx_description
1 polymer ?
#
loop_
_entity_poly.entity_id
_entity_poly.type
_entity_poly.pdbx_seq_one_letter_code
_entity_poly.pdbx_strand_id
1 'polypeptide(L)'
;MRMTIIKKKTGHALGLLLCIIGIIMLLITVWKLWAEEVFTSSDMLSALKASLWTEYTDLTLGIGLIPIHYTIFGILLLVIGSAILIARREKVTVTEEATVMLECPYCKHRWRESMSKTHLKSMGYPRVRTLSRRKCPKCAKFIRPKIAQTNV
;
A
#
# COMPACT_ATOMS: atom_id res chain seq x y z
N MET A 1 19.43 -1.31 6.02
CA MET A 1 18.08 -0.70 6.13
C MET A 1 17.33 -1.02 4.85
N ARG A 2 16.29 -1.88 4.89
CA ARG A 2 15.52 -2.27 3.69
C ARG A 2 14.58 -1.13 3.33
N MET A 3 14.80 -0.50 2.19
CA MET A 3 13.92 0.54 1.66
C MET A 3 12.71 -0.15 1.01
N THR A 4 11.49 0.32 1.28
CA THR A 4 10.28 -0.18 0.62
C THR A 4 9.59 0.99 -0.05
N ILE A 5 9.55 0.99 -1.39
CA ILE A 5 8.88 2.02 -2.19
C ILE A 5 7.49 1.49 -2.50
N ILE A 6 6.48 2.18 -1.96
CA ILE A 6 5.08 1.84 -2.14
C ILE A 6 4.65 2.35 -3.51
N LYS A 7 4.45 1.45 -4.48
CA LYS A 7 3.93 1.82 -5.81
C LYS A 7 2.41 1.98 -5.72
N LYS A 8 1.90 3.21 -5.80
CA LYS A 8 0.45 3.49 -5.82
C LYS A 8 -0.16 2.96 -7.13
N LYS A 9 -0.93 1.86 -7.06
CA LYS A 9 -1.84 1.43 -8.14
C LYS A 9 -3.17 2.20 -8.05
N THR A 10 -3.75 2.52 -9.21
CA THR A 10 -5.01 3.28 -9.39
C THR A 10 -6.22 2.66 -8.67
N GLY A 11 -6.20 1.36 -8.36
CA GLY A 11 -7.27 0.69 -7.58
C GLY A 11 -7.30 1.03 -6.09
N HIS A 12 -6.32 1.77 -5.57
CA HIS A 12 -6.30 2.21 -4.17
C HIS A 12 -7.36 3.29 -3.88
N ALA A 13 -7.64 4.14 -4.86
CA ALA A 13 -8.64 5.21 -4.73
C ALA A 13 -10.05 4.64 -4.51
N LEU A 14 -10.42 3.58 -5.25
CA LEU A 14 -11.72 2.94 -5.11
C LEU A 14 -11.92 2.27 -3.73
N GLY A 15 -10.92 1.53 -3.25
CA GLY A 15 -10.99 0.90 -1.93
C GLY A 15 -11.07 1.94 -0.80
N LEU A 16 -10.32 3.04 -0.92
CA LEU A 16 -10.35 4.14 0.03
C LEU A 16 -11.70 4.87 0.03
N LEU A 17 -12.28 5.09 -1.16
CA LEU A 17 -13.60 5.71 -1.31
C LEU A 17 -14.72 4.86 -0.71
N LEU A 18 -14.70 3.54 -0.92
CA LEU A 18 -15.65 2.60 -0.30
C LEU A 18 -15.54 2.62 1.23
N CYS A 19 -14.33 2.66 1.78
CA CYS A 19 -14.12 2.79 3.22
C CYS A 19 -14.66 4.13 3.76
N ILE A 20 -14.41 5.24 3.08
CA ILE A 20 -14.92 6.55 3.50
C ILE A 20 -16.45 6.55 3.53
N ILE A 21 -17.11 6.03 2.49
CA ILE A 21 -18.57 5.92 2.44
C ILE A 21 -19.10 5.06 3.60
N GLY A 22 -18.49 3.88 3.83
CA GLY A 22 -18.88 3.01 4.95
C GLY A 22 -18.72 3.68 6.31
N ILE A 23 -17.64 4.43 6.53
CA ILE A 23 -17.41 5.19 7.78
C ILE A 23 -18.46 6.29 7.95
N ILE A 24 -18.78 7.06 6.91
CA ILE A 24 -19.78 8.11 6.97
C ILE A 24 -21.14 7.52 7.36
N MET A 25 -21.53 6.39 6.74
CA MET A 25 -22.79 5.71 7.06
C MET A 25 -22.84 5.27 8.53
N LEU A 26 -21.75 4.70 9.05
CA LEU A 26 -21.68 4.31 10.46
C LEU A 26 -21.69 5.52 11.41
N LEU A 27 -21.01 6.61 11.05
CA LEU A 27 -21.03 7.84 11.84
C LEU A 27 -22.45 8.43 11.94
N ILE A 28 -23.22 8.39 10.85
CA ILE A 28 -24.63 8.81 10.87
C ILE A 28 -25.44 7.94 11.83
N THR A 29 -25.24 6.61 11.81
CA THR A 29 -25.94 5.72 12.75
C THR A 29 -25.53 5.97 14.20
N VAL A 30 -24.25 6.22 14.47
CA VAL A 30 -23.75 6.53 15.82
C VAL A 30 -24.28 7.87 16.29
N TRP A 31 -24.34 8.87 15.41
CA TRP A 31 -24.92 10.18 15.73
C TRP A 31 -26.38 10.07 16.12
N LYS A 32 -27.15 9.23 15.42
CA LYS A 32 -28.56 8.96 15.75
C LYS A 32 -28.71 8.25 17.09
N LEU A 33 -27.93 7.20 17.33
CA LEU A 33 -27.90 6.49 18.62
C LEU A 33 -27.50 7.42 19.78
N TRP A 34 -26.61 8.38 19.52
CA TRP A 34 -26.21 9.39 20.49
C TRP A 34 -27.34 10.38 20.79
N ALA A 35 -28.06 10.85 19.77
CA ALA A 35 -29.21 11.72 19.94
C ALA A 35 -30.38 11.06 20.69
N GLU A 36 -30.52 9.74 20.58
CA GLU A 36 -31.51 8.96 21.34
C GLU A 36 -31.03 8.57 22.74
N GLU A 37 -29.90 9.12 23.19
CA GLU A 37 -29.32 8.90 24.52
C GLU A 37 -29.07 7.42 24.87
N VAL A 38 -29.01 6.53 23.86
CA VAL A 38 -28.82 5.07 24.02
C VAL A 38 -27.57 4.75 24.84
N PHE A 39 -26.52 5.58 24.72
CA PHE A 39 -25.27 5.43 25.44
C PHE A 39 -25.33 5.79 26.92
N THR A 40 -26.41 6.42 27.39
CA THR A 40 -26.60 6.77 28.80
C THR A 40 -27.49 5.77 29.54
N SER A 41 -28.11 4.85 28.80
CA SER A 41 -28.97 3.81 29.38
C SER A 41 -28.14 2.77 30.17
N SER A 42 -28.71 2.28 31.27
CA SER A 42 -28.11 1.21 32.09
C SER A 42 -27.93 -0.10 31.31
N ASP A 43 -28.80 -0.35 30.33
CA ASP A 43 -28.78 -1.52 29.46
C ASP A 43 -28.51 -1.14 28.00
N MET A 44 -27.29 -0.64 27.75
CA MET A 44 -26.86 -0.15 26.43
C MET A 44 -27.17 -1.12 25.28
N LEU A 45 -27.01 -2.43 25.50
CA LEU A 45 -27.17 -3.44 24.43
C LEU A 45 -28.65 -3.66 24.08
N SER A 46 -29.54 -3.64 25.08
CA SER A 46 -30.99 -3.72 24.87
C SER A 46 -31.52 -2.44 24.24
N ALA A 47 -31.06 -1.28 24.70
CA ALA A 47 -31.43 0.03 24.13
C ALA A 47 -30.93 0.18 22.68
N LEU A 48 -29.73 -0.33 22.37
CA LEU A 48 -29.18 -0.32 21.01
C LEU A 48 -29.94 -1.28 20.09
N LYS A 49 -30.32 -2.47 20.58
CA LYS A 49 -31.16 -3.40 19.82
C LYS A 49 -32.55 -2.81 19.57
N ALA A 50 -33.13 -2.15 20.58
CA ALA A 50 -34.41 -1.46 20.45
C ALA A 50 -34.30 -0.34 19.41
N SER A 51 -33.37 0.60 19.56
CA SER A 51 -33.14 1.72 18.63
C SER A 51 -32.86 1.28 17.19
N LEU A 52 -32.09 0.19 16.99
CA LEU A 52 -31.84 -0.37 15.65
C LEU A 52 -33.06 -1.04 15.02
N TRP A 53 -34.05 -1.46 15.82
CA TRP A 53 -35.28 -2.12 15.39
C TRP A 53 -36.51 -1.18 15.40
N THR A 54 -36.45 -0.06 16.13
CA THR A 54 -37.55 0.89 16.25
C THR A 54 -37.56 1.86 15.09
N GLU A 55 -38.73 1.90 14.46
CA GLU A 55 -39.26 2.83 13.47
C GLU A 55 -38.39 3.30 12.30
N TYR A 56 -39.10 3.48 11.19
CA TYR A 56 -38.61 4.08 9.96
C TYR A 56 -37.87 5.40 10.26
N THR A 57 -36.54 5.36 10.26
CA THR A 57 -35.77 6.59 10.19
C THR A 57 -35.86 7.08 8.75
N ASP A 58 -36.72 8.05 8.50
CA ASP A 58 -36.61 8.91 7.33
C ASP A 58 -35.28 9.64 7.41
N LEU A 59 -34.23 9.01 6.87
CA LEU A 59 -33.05 9.78 6.48
C LEU A 59 -33.52 10.80 5.46
N THR A 60 -32.98 12.01 5.54
CA THR A 60 -33.21 13.18 4.68
C THR A 60 -33.09 12.93 3.17
N LEU A 61 -32.75 11.71 2.75
CA LEU A 61 -32.79 11.17 1.39
C LEU A 61 -34.15 10.61 0.95
N GLY A 62 -35.20 10.61 1.80
CA GLY A 62 -36.57 10.21 1.42
C GLY A 62 -36.74 8.71 1.17
N ILE A 63 -35.77 7.88 1.58
CA ILE A 63 -35.85 6.42 1.50
C ILE A 63 -36.00 5.92 2.93
N GLY A 64 -37.24 5.64 3.32
CA GLY A 64 -37.59 5.01 4.58
C GLY A 64 -36.99 3.61 4.68
N LEU A 65 -35.80 3.52 5.27
CA LEU A 65 -35.07 2.27 5.48
C LEU A 65 -34.80 2.14 6.98
N ILE A 66 -34.99 0.92 7.47
CA ILE A 66 -34.72 0.59 8.87
C ILE A 66 -33.23 0.86 9.16
N PRO A 67 -32.89 1.51 10.29
CA PRO A 67 -31.50 1.85 10.66
C PRO A 67 -30.55 0.63 10.62
N ILE A 68 -31.08 -0.58 10.88
CA ILE A 68 -30.34 -1.84 10.74
C ILE A 68 -29.74 -2.04 9.34
N HIS A 69 -30.41 -1.63 8.26
CA HIS A 69 -29.90 -1.81 6.90
C HIS A 69 -28.67 -0.93 6.66
N TYR A 70 -28.68 0.30 7.16
CA TYR A 70 -27.54 1.21 7.06
C TYR A 70 -26.30 0.66 7.78
N THR A 71 -26.48 0.06 8.96
CA THR A 71 -25.37 -0.57 9.69
C THR A 71 -24.79 -1.78 8.93
N ILE A 72 -25.65 -2.65 8.40
CA ILE A 72 -25.22 -3.83 7.62
C ILE A 72 -24.47 -3.39 6.36
N PHE A 73 -25.01 -2.42 5.61
CA PHE A 73 -24.36 -1.89 4.42
C PHE A 73 -23.03 -1.20 4.73
N GLY A 74 -22.96 -0.41 5.81
CA GLY A 74 -21.73 0.24 6.26
C GLY A 74 -20.63 -0.76 6.59
N ILE A 75 -20.95 -1.83 7.32
CA ILE A 75 -20.02 -2.91 7.66
C ILE A 75 -19.57 -3.64 6.38
N LEU A 76 -20.51 -3.99 5.49
CA LEU A 76 -20.19 -4.70 4.26
C LEU A 76 -19.22 -3.89 3.37
N LEU A 77 -19.49 -2.57 3.21
CA LEU A 77 -18.62 -1.66 2.47
C LEU A 77 -17.23 -1.55 3.11
N LEU A 78 -17.15 -1.53 4.45
CA LEU A 78 -15.88 -1.52 5.17
C LEU A 78 -15.08 -2.81 4.97
N VAL A 79 -15.74 -3.98 5.05
CA VAL A 79 -15.09 -5.28 4.83
C VAL A 79 -14.58 -5.37 3.40
N ILE A 80 -15.39 -5.02 2.42
CA ILE A 80 -14.99 -5.06 1.00
C ILE A 80 -13.88 -4.03 0.74
N GLY A 81 -14.04 -2.79 1.22
CA GLY A 81 -13.05 -1.72 1.05
C GLY A 81 -11.71 -2.10 1.69
N SER A 82 -11.72 -2.60 2.92
CA SER A 82 -10.51 -3.06 3.61
C SER A 82 -9.86 -4.26 2.91
N ALA A 83 -10.65 -5.24 2.45
CA ALA A 83 -10.14 -6.36 1.66
C ALA A 83 -9.47 -5.89 0.37
N ILE A 84 -10.08 -4.95 -0.36
CA ILE A 84 -9.49 -4.35 -1.57
C ILE A 84 -8.20 -3.60 -1.22
N LEU A 85 -8.18 -2.84 -0.12
CA LEU A 85 -6.99 -2.12 0.33
C LEU A 85 -5.85 -3.08 0.72
N ILE A 86 -6.16 -4.20 1.38
CA ILE A 86 -5.17 -5.22 1.75
C ILE A 86 -4.68 -5.98 0.52
N ALA A 87 -5.59 -6.48 -0.31
CA ALA A 87 -5.25 -7.24 -1.51
C ALA A 87 -4.44 -6.42 -2.53
N ARG A 88 -4.72 -5.12 -2.65
CA ARG A 88 -3.99 -4.21 -3.55
C ARG A 88 -2.79 -3.52 -2.91
N ARG A 89 -2.50 -3.73 -1.63
CA ARG A 89 -1.21 -3.37 -1.01
C ARG A 89 -0.14 -4.37 -1.46
N GLU A 90 0.22 -4.28 -2.74
CA GLU A 90 1.37 -4.98 -3.27
C GLU A 90 2.62 -4.31 -2.69
N LYS A 91 3.13 -4.85 -1.58
CA LYS A 91 4.43 -4.48 -1.01
C LYS A 91 5.50 -4.91 -2.02
N VAL A 92 5.76 -4.07 -3.01
CA VAL A 92 6.89 -4.26 -3.92
C VAL A 92 8.14 -4.10 -3.07
N THR A 93 8.76 -5.21 -2.72
CA THR A 93 10.07 -5.22 -2.08
C THR A 93 11.02 -4.52 -3.04
N VAL A 94 11.56 -3.37 -2.63
CA VAL A 94 12.55 -2.67 -3.44
C VAL A 94 13.69 -3.64 -3.60
N THR A 95 13.98 -3.94 -4.85
CA THR A 95 15.05 -4.81 -5.27
C THR A 95 16.28 -4.49 -4.46
N GLU A 96 16.79 -5.46 -3.70
CA GLU A 96 18.00 -5.29 -2.89
C GLU A 96 19.08 -4.63 -3.75
N GLU A 97 19.45 -3.41 -3.40
CA GLU A 97 20.53 -2.69 -4.07
C GLU A 97 21.83 -3.33 -3.59
N ALA A 98 22.56 -3.96 -4.51
CA ALA A 98 23.91 -4.43 -4.28
C ALA A 98 24.89 -3.36 -4.74
N THR A 99 25.79 -2.96 -3.85
CA THR A 99 26.92 -2.11 -4.25
C THR A 99 27.96 -2.98 -4.94
N VAL A 100 28.17 -2.74 -6.23
CA VAL A 100 29.17 -3.45 -7.04
C VAL A 100 30.40 -2.57 -7.23
N MET A 101 31.58 -3.16 -7.01
CA MET A 101 32.85 -2.53 -7.28
C MET A 101 33.26 -2.85 -8.71
N LEU A 102 33.30 -1.82 -9.54
CA LEU A 102 33.64 -1.90 -10.96
C LEU A 102 35.10 -1.53 -11.16
N GLU A 103 35.77 -2.24 -12.07
CA GLU A 103 37.15 -2.00 -12.46
C GLU A 103 37.23 -1.66 -13.96
N CYS A 104 37.97 -0.60 -14.28
CA CYS A 104 38.29 -0.24 -15.65
C CYS A 104 39.39 -1.16 -16.21
N PRO A 105 39.20 -1.80 -17.39
CA PRO A 105 40.24 -2.65 -17.96
C PRO A 105 41.49 -1.88 -18.41
N TYR A 106 41.36 -0.59 -18.73
CA TYR A 106 42.47 0.23 -19.25
C TYR A 106 43.28 0.91 -18.14
N CYS A 107 42.63 1.67 -17.26
CA CYS A 107 43.32 2.47 -16.23
C CYS A 107 43.29 1.83 -14.83
N LYS A 108 42.71 0.63 -14.69
CA LYS A 108 42.59 -0.13 -13.44
C LYS A 108 41.91 0.59 -12.29
N HIS A 109 41.31 1.74 -12.56
CA HIS A 109 40.56 2.50 -11.57
C HIS A 109 39.33 1.70 -11.13
N ARG A 110 39.11 1.67 -9.82
CA ARG A 110 37.97 1.03 -9.19
C ARG A 110 37.00 2.08 -8.67
N TRP A 111 35.72 1.90 -8.94
CA TRP A 111 34.66 2.76 -8.40
C TRP A 111 33.46 1.91 -7.99
N ARG A 112 32.60 2.48 -7.15
CA ARG A 112 31.40 1.81 -6.63
C ARG A 112 30.17 2.34 -7.35
N GLU A 113 29.29 1.45 -7.78
CA GLU A 113 27.96 1.79 -8.28
C GLU A 113 26.92 0.95 -7.55
N SER A 114 25.79 1.55 -7.18
CA SER A 114 24.62 0.83 -6.71
C SER A 114 23.89 0.24 -7.92
N MET A 115 23.63 -1.06 -7.88
CA MET A 115 22.80 -1.74 -8.88
C MET A 115 21.83 -2.69 -8.20
N SER A 116 20.64 -2.87 -8.77
CA SER A 116 19.70 -3.86 -8.25
C SER A 116 20.23 -5.28 -8.46
N LYS A 117 20.05 -6.17 -7.46
CA LYS A 117 20.39 -7.60 -7.59
C LYS A 117 19.65 -8.26 -8.77
N THR A 118 18.44 -7.82 -9.07
CA THR A 118 17.66 -8.31 -10.22
C THR A 118 18.34 -7.97 -11.54
N HIS A 119 18.88 -6.76 -11.69
CA HIS A 119 19.63 -6.36 -12.89
C HIS A 119 20.92 -7.19 -13.03
N LEU A 120 21.65 -7.44 -11.94
CA LEU A 120 22.82 -8.32 -11.96
C LEU A 120 22.46 -9.74 -12.40
N LYS A 121 21.37 -10.31 -11.86
CA LYS A 121 20.88 -11.63 -12.25
C LYS A 121 20.46 -11.68 -13.72
N SER A 122 19.75 -10.66 -14.22
CA SER A 122 19.31 -10.61 -15.62
C SER A 122 20.48 -10.50 -16.61
N MET A 123 21.62 -9.94 -16.18
CA MET A 123 22.85 -9.91 -16.98
C MET A 123 23.65 -11.22 -16.93
N GLY A 124 23.22 -12.23 -16.15
CA GLY A 124 23.91 -13.51 -16.03
C GLY A 124 25.05 -13.51 -15.00
N TYR A 125 25.10 -12.55 -14.07
CA TYR A 125 26.00 -12.62 -12.91
C TYR A 125 25.62 -13.82 -12.02
N PRO A 126 26.58 -14.62 -11.49
CA PRO A 126 28.03 -14.38 -11.43
C PRO A 126 28.85 -14.90 -12.62
N ARG A 127 28.23 -15.57 -13.61
CA ARG A 127 28.93 -16.13 -14.78
C ARG A 127 29.46 -15.02 -15.69
N VAL A 128 28.64 -13.99 -15.93
CA VAL A 128 29.03 -12.78 -16.67
C VAL A 128 29.42 -11.69 -15.67
N ARG A 129 30.70 -11.28 -15.70
CA ARG A 129 31.24 -10.21 -14.82
C ARG A 129 31.52 -8.91 -15.56
N THR A 130 31.10 -8.79 -16.81
CA THR A 130 31.29 -7.57 -17.63
C THR A 130 29.95 -6.86 -17.76
N LEU A 131 29.94 -5.56 -17.52
CA LEU A 131 28.74 -4.73 -17.66
C LEU A 131 28.61 -4.12 -19.05
N SER A 132 27.42 -3.55 -19.32
CA SER A 132 27.18 -2.69 -20.47
C SER A 132 28.15 -1.51 -20.51
N ARG A 133 28.32 -0.92 -21.69
CA ARG A 133 29.31 0.12 -21.95
C ARG A 133 29.01 1.36 -21.09
N ARG A 134 29.98 1.82 -20.31
CA ARG A 134 29.89 3.00 -19.42
C ARG A 134 31.12 3.87 -19.57
N LYS A 135 30.97 5.16 -19.31
CA LYS A 135 32.08 6.12 -19.29
C LYS A 135 32.86 5.93 -18.00
N CYS A 136 34.17 5.67 -18.09
CA CYS A 136 35.02 5.59 -16.90
C CYS A 136 35.18 6.98 -16.26
N PRO A 137 35.01 7.13 -14.93
CA PRO A 137 35.14 8.44 -14.28
C PRO A 137 36.55 9.01 -14.33
N LYS A 138 37.59 8.16 -14.39
CA LYS A 138 38.99 8.60 -14.39
C LYS A 138 39.52 8.91 -15.81
N CYS A 139 39.32 8.01 -16.77
CA CYS A 139 39.88 8.17 -18.12
C CYS A 139 38.87 8.68 -19.16
N ALA A 140 37.62 8.93 -18.77
CA ALA A 140 36.54 9.43 -19.63
C ALA A 140 36.23 8.59 -20.89
N LYS A 141 36.85 7.42 -21.07
CA LYS A 141 36.61 6.50 -22.19
C LYS A 141 35.38 5.62 -21.95
N PHE A 142 34.66 5.32 -23.02
CA PHE A 142 33.54 4.36 -23.01
C PHE A 142 34.05 2.92 -23.05
N ILE A 143 33.92 2.23 -21.92
CA ILE A 143 34.48 0.89 -21.68
C ILE A 143 33.40 -0.06 -21.18
N ARG A 144 33.65 -1.38 -21.22
CA ARG A 144 32.84 -2.36 -20.49
C ARG A 144 33.54 -2.69 -19.17
N PRO A 145 33.10 -2.13 -18.02
CA PRO A 145 33.76 -2.38 -16.75
C PRO A 145 33.59 -3.82 -16.30
N LYS A 146 34.57 -4.32 -15.54
CA LYS A 146 34.54 -5.65 -14.93
C LYS A 146 34.13 -5.54 -13.47
N ILE A 147 33.22 -6.39 -13.02
CA ILE A 147 32.83 -6.49 -11.60
C ILE A 147 33.98 -7.18 -10.86
N ALA A 148 34.65 -6.44 -9.98
CA ALA A 148 35.77 -6.93 -9.18
C ALA A 148 35.28 -7.56 -7.88
N GLN A 149 34.36 -6.89 -7.18
CA GLN A 149 33.78 -7.34 -5.91
C GLN A 149 32.32 -6.90 -5.81
N THR A 150 31.51 -7.67 -5.08
CA THR A 150 30.14 -7.31 -4.73
C THR A 150 30.03 -7.32 -3.22
N ASN A 151 29.70 -6.19 -2.62
CA ASN A 151 29.33 -6.15 -1.21
C ASN A 151 27.82 -6.38 -1.16
N VAL A 152 27.45 -7.56 -0.64
CA VAL A 152 26.08 -8.04 -0.45
C VAL A 152 25.51 -7.49 0.85
#